data_AF-A0AAD5GHL3-F1
#
_entry.id   AF-A0AAD5GHL3-F1
#
_cell.length_a   1.000
_cell.length_b   1.000
_cell.length_c   1.000
_cell.angle_alpha   90.00
_cell.angle_beta   90.00
_cell.angle_gamma   90.00
#
_symmetry.space_group_name_H-M   'P 1'
#
loop_
_entity.id
_entity.type
_entity.pdbx_description
1 polymer ?
#
loop_
_entity_poly.entity_id
_entity_poly.type
_entity_poly.pdbx_seq_one_letter_code
_entity_poly.pdbx_strand_id
1 'polypeptide(L)'
;MNFRCVQCGHHIKSLYVQYSPGNIRLMKCQNCGAVADEYIECEIMILLIDLILHKAKAYRHLFYNMFDPKAMNFEGLTWKLTFGFLILDAYSGSYPSLALLVWGCGKVLLDAFVGNLLFICILLLGTRSLLHMSSEVSKYKNVWLAILASSYLKLFLIAMMVWEFPSSVIFIIDIFVLSSNTLALNVISESAMSKCFGVCLCAHAVKFLVSLALNIRLANLITL
;
A
#
# COMPACT_ATOMS: atom_id res chain seq x y z
N MET A 1 -5.92 -21.88 6.34
CA MET A 1 -6.24 -20.46 6.12
C MET A 1 -6.43 -19.85 7.50
N ASN A 2 -5.79 -18.71 7.75
CA ASN A 2 -5.80 -18.08 9.06
C ASN A 2 -6.69 -16.84 9.03
N PHE A 3 -8.01 -17.05 9.08
CA PHE A 3 -8.97 -15.95 9.06
C PHE A 3 -8.93 -15.16 10.37
N ARG A 4 -9.25 -13.87 10.29
CA ARG A 4 -9.25 -12.99 11.46
C ARG A 4 -10.54 -12.17 11.52
N CYS A 5 -10.98 -11.89 12.73
CA CYS A 5 -12.10 -10.98 12.94
C CYS A 5 -11.74 -9.56 12.52
N VAL A 6 -12.60 -8.91 11.73
CA VAL A 6 -12.37 -7.52 11.29
C VAL A 6 -12.46 -6.53 12.46
N GLN A 7 -13.21 -6.87 13.52
CA GLN A 7 -13.41 -6.00 14.68
C GLN A 7 -12.27 -6.09 15.70
N CYS A 8 -11.90 -7.29 16.13
CA CYS A 8 -10.94 -7.50 17.21
C CYS A 8 -9.60 -8.12 16.77
N GLY A 9 -9.46 -8.56 15.52
CA GLY A 9 -8.25 -9.21 15.01
C GLY A 9 -8.05 -10.65 15.49
N HIS A 10 -8.93 -11.18 16.36
CA HIS A 10 -8.82 -12.54 16.87
C HIS A 10 -8.96 -13.59 15.77
N HIS A 11 -8.23 -14.70 15.90
CA HIS A 11 -8.20 -15.77 14.92
C HIS A 11 -9.54 -16.51 14.87
N ILE A 12 -10.02 -16.83 13.67
CA ILE A 12 -11.31 -17.49 13.45
C ILE A 12 -11.12 -18.67 12.48
N LYS A 13 -11.85 -19.76 12.72
CA LYS A 13 -11.78 -20.97 11.88
C LYS A 13 -12.61 -20.84 10.58
N SER A 14 -13.81 -20.27 10.67
CA SER A 14 -14.70 -20.04 9.53
C SER A 14 -15.41 -18.69 9.67
N LEU A 15 -15.48 -17.93 8.57
CA LEU A 15 -16.14 -16.61 8.55
C LEU A 15 -17.64 -16.70 8.26
N TYR A 16 -18.05 -17.70 7.49
CA TYR A 16 -19.44 -17.96 7.15
C TYR A 16 -19.74 -19.45 7.12
N VAL A 17 -21.01 -19.80 7.25
CA VAL A 17 -21.55 -21.14 6.99
C VAL A 17 -22.49 -21.03 5.80
N GLN A 18 -22.27 -21.88 4.80
CA GLN A 18 -23.14 -21.95 3.64
C GLN A 18 -24.18 -23.06 3.85
N TYR A 19 -25.46 -22.70 3.79
CA TYR A 19 -26.57 -23.66 3.90
C TYR A 19 -27.04 -24.15 2.53
N SER A 20 -27.00 -23.29 1.51
CA SER A 20 -27.35 -23.60 0.12
C SER A 20 -26.55 -22.70 -0.84
N PRO A 21 -26.45 -23.00 -2.15
CA PRO A 21 -25.80 -22.10 -3.11
C PRO A 21 -26.40 -20.69 -3.00
N GLY A 22 -25.57 -19.70 -2.66
CA GLY A 22 -25.99 -18.31 -2.43
C GLY A 22 -26.56 -17.97 -1.05
N ASN A 23 -26.86 -18.95 -0.18
CA ASN A 23 -27.31 -18.69 1.19
C ASN A 23 -26.17 -18.92 2.17
N ILE A 24 -25.47 -17.83 2.48
CA ILE A 24 -24.42 -17.79 3.49
C ILE A 24 -24.92 -17.11 4.74
N ARG A 25 -24.46 -17.59 5.90
CA ARG A 25 -24.70 -16.94 7.19
C ARG A 25 -23.37 -16.60 7.82
N LEU A 26 -23.16 -15.32 8.11
CA LEU A 26 -21.96 -14.83 8.78
C LEU A 26 -21.88 -15.34 10.22
N MET A 27 -20.67 -15.77 10.60
CA MET A 27 -20.38 -16.26 11.94
C MET A 27 -20.09 -15.09 12.88
N LYS A 28 -20.40 -15.26 14.16
CA LYS A 28 -20.00 -14.30 15.21
C LYS A 28 -18.65 -14.69 15.78
N CYS A 29 -17.82 -13.69 16.10
CA CYS A 29 -16.55 -13.90 16.76
C CYS A 29 -16.77 -14.35 18.21
N GLN A 30 -16.05 -15.39 18.65
CA GLN A 30 -16.13 -15.90 20.02
C GLN A 30 -15.58 -14.90 21.06
N ASN A 31 -14.65 -14.04 20.67
CA ASN A 31 -13.99 -13.10 21.58
C ASN A 31 -14.78 -11.80 21.77
N CYS A 32 -15.28 -11.19 20.68
CA CYS A 32 -16.00 -9.90 20.78
C CYS A 32 -17.52 -10.00 20.60
N GLY A 33 -18.07 -11.17 20.24
CA GLY A 33 -19.50 -11.37 20.02
C GLY A 33 -20.09 -10.69 18.77
N ALA A 34 -19.35 -9.79 18.13
CA ALA A 34 -19.73 -9.13 16.88
C ALA A 34 -19.65 -10.09 15.68
N VAL A 35 -20.28 -9.72 14.57
CA VAL A 35 -20.12 -10.43 13.28
C VAL A 35 -18.64 -10.45 12.90
N ALA A 36 -18.13 -11.63 12.53
CA ALA A 36 -16.72 -11.88 12.32
C ALA A 36 -16.14 -11.04 11.18
N ASP A 37 -16.90 -10.94 10.08
CA ASP A 37 -16.55 -10.19 8.89
C ASP A 37 -17.83 -9.79 8.12
N GLU A 38 -18.20 -8.52 8.21
CA GLU A 38 -19.37 -7.94 7.54
C GLU A 38 -19.14 -7.68 6.04
N TYR A 39 -17.88 -7.60 5.60
CA TYR A 39 -17.54 -7.22 4.24
C TYR A 39 -17.72 -8.35 3.21
N ILE A 40 -17.93 -9.59 3.65
CA ILE A 40 -18.14 -10.74 2.77
C ILE A 40 -19.45 -10.61 1.97
N GLU A 41 -20.47 -10.01 2.56
CA GLU A 41 -21.77 -9.76 1.90
C GLU A 41 -21.79 -8.41 1.16
N CYS A 42 -20.80 -7.55 1.39
CA CYS A 42 -20.75 -6.22 0.82
C CYS A 42 -20.15 -6.24 -0.58
N GLU A 43 -20.61 -5.30 -1.42
CA GLU A 43 -19.95 -5.03 -2.69
C GLU A 43 -18.58 -4.38 -2.47
N ILE A 44 -17.66 -4.60 -3.41
CA ILE A 44 -16.28 -4.07 -3.38
C ILE A 44 -16.25 -2.54 -3.24
N MET A 45 -17.26 -1.83 -3.75
CA MET A 45 -17.35 -0.37 -3.63
C MET A 45 -17.43 0.11 -2.18
N ILE A 46 -18.14 -0.61 -1.31
CA ILE A 46 -18.25 -0.27 0.12
C ILE A 46 -16.90 -0.48 0.81
N LEU A 47 -16.22 -1.58 0.46
CA LEU A 47 -14.86 -1.84 0.94
C LEU A 47 -13.90 -0.71 0.53
N LEU A 48 -13.97 -0.23 -0.71
CA LEU A 48 -13.14 0.88 -1.19
C LEU A 48 -13.39 2.18 -0.44
N ILE A 49 -14.66 2.53 -0.17
CA ILE A 49 -15.00 3.71 0.61
C ILE A 49 -14.41 3.61 2.04
N ASP A 50 -14.55 2.46 2.68
CA ASP A 50 -14.02 2.25 4.03
C ASP A 50 -12.49 2.22 4.08
N LEU A 51 -11.84 1.78 3.01
CA LEU A 51 -10.39 1.91 2.83
C LEU A 51 -9.99 3.39 2.73
N ILE A 52 -10.68 4.18 1.90
CA ILE A 52 -10.47 5.64 1.76
C ILE A 52 -10.66 6.35 3.10
N LEU A 53 -11.67 5.95 3.87
CA LEU A 53 -11.95 6.44 5.22
C LEU A 53 -10.96 5.93 6.29
N HIS A 54 -9.92 5.19 5.91
CA HIS A 54 -8.90 4.67 6.82
C HIS A 54 -9.47 3.80 7.96
N LYS A 55 -10.56 3.06 7.71
CA LYS A 55 -11.12 2.17 8.72
C LYS A 55 -10.30 0.88 8.83
N ALA A 56 -9.71 0.64 10.00
CA ALA A 56 -8.90 -0.56 10.26
C ALA A 56 -9.62 -1.89 9.95
N LYS A 57 -10.96 -1.94 10.05
CA LYS A 57 -11.75 -3.13 9.73
C LYS A 57 -11.59 -3.55 8.26
N ALA A 58 -11.65 -2.59 7.33
CA ALA A 58 -11.51 -2.83 5.90
C ALA A 58 -10.11 -3.34 5.55
N TYR A 59 -9.07 -2.79 6.17
CA TYR A 59 -7.69 -3.29 6.01
C TYR A 59 -7.54 -4.74 6.52
N ARG A 60 -8.19 -5.09 7.64
CA ARG A 60 -8.17 -6.48 8.14
C ARG A 60 -8.89 -7.45 7.20
N HIS A 61 -10.05 -7.06 6.68
CA HIS A 61 -10.77 -7.85 5.68
C HIS A 61 -9.89 -8.06 4.43
N LEU A 62 -9.35 -6.97 3.89
CA LEU A 62 -8.50 -6.98 2.71
C LEU A 62 -7.29 -7.91 2.90
N PHE A 63 -6.52 -7.76 3.98
CA PHE A 63 -5.26 -8.50 4.18
C PHE A 63 -5.39 -9.93 4.67
N TYR A 64 -6.40 -10.25 5.49
CA TYR A 64 -6.50 -11.57 6.12
C TYR A 64 -7.64 -12.44 5.59
N ASN A 65 -8.72 -11.84 5.09
CA ASN A 65 -9.91 -12.58 4.70
C ASN A 65 -10.14 -12.57 3.18
N MET A 66 -9.61 -11.57 2.44
CA MET A 66 -9.71 -11.49 0.98
C MET A 66 -8.43 -11.94 0.27
N PHE A 67 -7.24 -11.53 0.73
CA PHE A 67 -5.97 -11.98 0.15
C PHE A 67 -5.64 -13.43 0.53
N ASP A 68 -6.29 -14.38 -0.14
CA ASP A 68 -5.95 -15.80 -0.06
C ASP A 68 -4.82 -16.13 -1.05
N PRO A 69 -3.63 -16.55 -0.59
CA PRO A 69 -2.49 -16.87 -1.45
C PRO A 69 -2.74 -18.05 -2.41
N LYS A 70 -3.83 -18.79 -2.27
CA LYS A 70 -4.18 -19.93 -3.15
C LYS A 70 -5.11 -19.57 -4.31
N ALA A 71 -5.89 -18.49 -4.21
CA ALA A 71 -6.93 -18.15 -5.19
C ALA A 71 -6.45 -17.13 -6.25
N MET A 72 -5.44 -16.33 -5.92
CA MET A 72 -4.95 -15.28 -6.81
C MET A 72 -3.56 -15.64 -7.35
N ASN A 73 -3.34 -15.40 -8.66
CA ASN A 73 -2.00 -15.43 -9.28
C ASN A 73 -1.15 -14.30 -8.68
N PHE A 74 -0.64 -14.54 -7.46
CA PHE A 74 -0.01 -13.58 -6.57
C PHE A 74 1.21 -12.92 -7.21
N GLU A 75 1.98 -13.72 -7.95
CA GLU A 75 3.14 -13.28 -8.70
C GLU A 75 2.71 -12.30 -9.81
N GLY A 76 1.64 -12.63 -10.53
CA GLY A 76 1.07 -11.82 -11.61
C GLY A 76 0.55 -10.44 -11.16
N LEU A 77 -0.09 -10.36 -10.00
CA LEU A 77 -0.66 -9.11 -9.49
C LEU A 77 0.41 -8.18 -8.89
N THR A 78 1.39 -8.75 -8.18
CA THR A 78 2.43 -7.98 -7.50
C THR A 78 3.35 -7.25 -8.48
N TRP A 79 3.77 -7.88 -9.58
CA TRP A 79 4.60 -7.19 -10.58
C TRP A 79 3.82 -6.10 -11.34
N LYS A 80 2.53 -6.33 -11.62
CA LYS A 80 1.66 -5.33 -12.27
C LYS A 80 1.48 -4.08 -11.39
N LEU A 81 1.22 -4.27 -10.10
CA LEU A 81 1.08 -3.16 -9.15
C LEU A 81 2.41 -2.42 -8.98
N THR A 82 3.53 -3.14 -8.91
CA THR A 82 4.86 -2.54 -8.82
C THR A 82 5.15 -1.69 -10.07
N PHE A 83 4.88 -2.23 -11.26
CA PHE A 83 5.09 -1.51 -12.51
C PHE A 83 4.18 -0.28 -12.65
N GLY A 84 2.89 -0.41 -12.30
CA GLY A 84 1.96 0.72 -12.28
C GLY A 84 2.39 1.82 -11.31
N PHE A 85 2.88 1.45 -10.13
CA PHE A 85 3.39 2.40 -9.14
C PHE A 85 4.65 3.14 -9.62
N LEU A 86 5.57 2.45 -10.30
CA LEU A 86 6.75 3.06 -10.91
C LEU A 86 6.35 4.12 -11.96
N ILE A 87 5.36 3.83 -12.79
CA ILE A 87 4.85 4.78 -13.81
C ILE A 87 4.22 6.01 -13.16
N LEU A 88 3.38 5.82 -12.14
CA LEU A 88 2.71 6.92 -11.44
C LEU A 88 3.72 7.84 -10.73
N ASP A 89 4.76 7.28 -10.14
CA ASP A 89 5.81 8.06 -9.50
C ASP A 89 6.69 8.81 -10.51
N ALA A 90 7.03 8.18 -11.63
CA ALA A 90 7.74 8.85 -12.72
C ALA A 90 6.94 10.06 -13.25
N TYR A 91 5.61 9.96 -13.28
CA TYR A 91 4.74 11.07 -13.68
C TYR A 91 4.74 12.23 -12.67
N SER A 92 4.69 11.93 -11.36
CA SER A 92 4.66 12.98 -10.32
C SER A 92 5.89 13.89 -10.31
N GLY A 93 7.05 13.39 -10.77
CA GLY A 93 8.33 14.09 -10.74
C GLY A 93 8.63 15.01 -11.91
N SER A 94 7.79 15.08 -12.96
CA SER A 94 8.07 15.90 -14.14
C SER A 94 6.80 16.37 -14.86
N TYR A 95 6.51 17.67 -14.79
CA TYR A 95 5.66 18.33 -15.78
C TYR A 95 6.44 18.36 -17.11
N PRO A 96 5.93 17.76 -18.20
CA PRO A 96 6.70 17.68 -19.42
C PRO A 96 6.71 19.04 -20.13
N SER A 97 7.89 19.65 -20.23
CA SER A 97 8.18 20.55 -21.37
C SER A 97 8.69 19.69 -22.52
N LEU A 98 8.20 19.98 -23.73
CA LEU A 98 8.22 19.10 -24.92
C LEU A 98 9.62 18.76 -25.50
N ALA A 99 10.72 19.25 -24.91
CA ALA A 99 12.03 19.35 -25.56
C ALA A 99 13.05 18.21 -25.29
N LEU A 100 12.77 17.23 -24.40
CA LEU A 100 13.81 16.28 -23.89
C LEU A 100 13.38 14.79 -23.90
N LEU A 101 12.59 14.40 -24.89
CA LEU A 101 11.77 13.18 -24.92
C LEU A 101 12.49 11.81 -24.87
N VAL A 102 13.82 11.71 -25.09
CA VAL A 102 14.52 10.40 -25.09
C VAL A 102 15.57 10.27 -23.96
N TRP A 103 16.37 11.31 -23.69
CA TRP A 103 17.38 11.29 -22.61
C TRP A 103 16.79 11.65 -21.23
N GLY A 104 15.81 12.56 -21.18
CA GLY A 104 15.10 12.92 -19.95
C GLY A 104 14.18 11.80 -19.46
N CYS A 105 13.51 11.11 -20.38
CA CYS A 105 12.55 10.04 -20.04
C CYS A 105 13.21 8.85 -19.32
N GLY A 106 14.35 8.36 -19.84
CA GLY A 106 15.10 7.27 -19.20
C GLY A 106 15.64 7.65 -17.81
N LYS A 107 15.97 8.92 -17.61
CA LYS A 107 16.49 9.43 -16.33
C LYS A 107 15.40 9.60 -15.28
N VAL A 108 14.25 10.17 -15.63
CA VAL A 108 13.08 10.27 -14.74
C VAL A 108 12.62 8.88 -14.31
N LEU A 109 12.63 7.91 -15.23
CA LEU A 109 12.38 6.50 -14.93
C LEU A 109 13.44 5.90 -13.99
N LEU A 110 14.73 6.20 -14.19
CA LEU A 110 15.80 5.72 -13.32
C LEU A 110 15.68 6.32 -11.90
N ASP A 111 15.41 7.62 -11.79
CA ASP A 111 15.26 8.32 -10.51
C ASP A 111 14.01 7.81 -9.76
N ALA A 112 12.89 7.60 -10.46
CA ALA A 112 11.69 6.97 -9.90
C ALA A 112 11.96 5.52 -9.46
N PHE A 113 12.75 4.77 -10.24
CA PHE A 113 13.11 3.40 -9.90
C PHE A 113 14.01 3.33 -8.67
N VAL A 114 15.06 4.16 -8.60
CA VAL A 114 15.98 4.23 -7.44
C VAL A 114 15.25 4.68 -6.18
N GLY A 115 14.42 5.72 -6.27
CA GLY A 115 13.62 6.19 -5.15
C GLY A 115 12.65 5.12 -4.63
N ASN A 116 12.04 4.37 -5.53
CA ASN A 116 11.14 3.28 -5.17
C ASN A 116 11.86 2.07 -4.62
N LEU A 117 13.01 1.68 -5.17
CA LEU A 117 13.85 0.62 -4.61
C LEU A 117 14.32 0.95 -3.18
N LEU A 118 14.72 2.19 -2.90
CA LEU A 118 15.16 2.59 -1.57
C LEU A 118 14.01 2.65 -0.57
N PHE A 119 12.84 3.16 -0.98
CA PHE A 119 11.60 3.09 -0.21
C PHE A 119 11.27 1.65 0.16
N ILE A 120 11.34 0.76 -0.83
CA ILE A 120 11.14 -0.67 -0.71
C ILE A 120 12.13 -1.28 0.30
N CYS A 121 13.42 -0.98 0.18
CA CYS A 121 14.47 -1.47 1.06
C CYS A 121 14.27 -1.03 2.52
N ILE A 122 13.87 0.22 2.76
CA ILE A 122 13.65 0.74 4.12
C ILE A 122 12.41 0.12 4.74
N LEU A 123 11.33 -0.07 3.98
CA LEU A 123 10.16 -0.77 4.48
C LEU A 123 10.47 -2.24 4.79
N LEU A 124 11.31 -2.91 4.00
CA LEU A 124 11.79 -4.25 4.33
C LEU A 124 12.65 -4.30 5.58
N LEU A 125 13.58 -3.36 5.74
CA LEU A 125 14.44 -3.30 6.92
C LEU A 125 13.65 -2.91 8.18
N GLY A 126 12.73 -1.96 8.07
CA GLY A 126 11.83 -1.54 9.13
C GLY A 126 10.86 -2.65 9.52
N THR A 127 10.25 -3.33 8.56
CA THR A 127 9.42 -4.52 8.82
C THR A 127 10.23 -5.65 9.43
N ARG A 128 11.49 -5.89 9.01
CA ARG A 128 12.40 -6.85 9.69
C ARG A 128 12.66 -6.48 11.14
N SER A 129 12.87 -5.20 11.44
CA SER A 129 13.07 -4.72 12.82
C SER A 129 11.81 -4.88 13.67
N LEU A 130 10.63 -4.58 13.11
CA LEU A 130 9.34 -4.73 13.78
C LEU A 130 8.92 -6.20 13.95
N LEU A 131 9.20 -7.03 12.94
CA LEU A 131 8.85 -8.44 12.87
C LEU A 131 9.97 -9.37 13.35
N HIS A 132 11.01 -8.84 14.02
CA HIS A 132 12.13 -9.61 14.59
C HIS A 132 11.69 -10.79 15.49
N MET A 133 10.40 -10.87 15.84
CA MET A 133 9.81 -11.96 16.62
C MET A 133 9.04 -13.03 15.81
N SER A 134 8.95 -12.99 14.47
CA SER A 134 8.32 -14.11 13.73
C SER A 134 8.92 -14.35 12.34
N SER A 135 9.84 -15.30 12.28
CA SER A 135 10.56 -15.75 11.07
C SER A 135 9.70 -16.67 10.19
N GLU A 136 8.88 -16.09 9.31
CA GLU A 136 8.30 -16.84 8.17
C GLU A 136 8.40 -16.03 6.87
N VAL A 137 9.02 -16.62 5.83
CA VAL A 137 9.24 -16.01 4.50
C VAL A 137 7.91 -15.64 3.79
N SER A 138 6.81 -16.34 4.10
CA SER A 138 5.48 -16.06 3.56
C SER A 138 4.91 -14.71 4.05
N LYS A 139 5.25 -14.28 5.27
CA LYS A 139 4.76 -13.02 5.84
C LYS A 139 5.31 -11.81 5.09
N TYR A 140 6.55 -11.89 4.60
CA TYR A 140 7.15 -10.79 3.83
C TYR A 140 6.43 -10.53 2.50
N LYS A 141 6.02 -11.60 1.79
CA LYS A 141 5.25 -11.45 0.54
C LYS A 141 3.89 -10.79 0.79
N ASN A 142 3.25 -11.10 1.91
CA ASN A 142 1.97 -10.50 2.30
C ASN A 142 2.12 -9.04 2.74
N VAL A 143 3.19 -8.71 3.48
CA VAL A 143 3.55 -7.33 3.86
C VAL A 143 3.80 -6.49 2.61
N TRP A 144 4.54 -7.04 1.64
CA TRP A 144 4.81 -6.39 0.36
C TRP A 144 3.54 -6.02 -0.39
N LEU A 145 2.66 -7.01 -0.56
CA LEU A 145 1.41 -6.81 -1.27
C LEU A 145 0.55 -5.79 -0.52
N ALA A 146 0.49 -5.88 0.80
CA ALA A 146 -0.30 -4.97 1.60
C ALA A 146 0.17 -3.51 1.48
N ILE A 147 1.48 -3.25 1.44
CA ILE A 147 2.04 -1.91 1.22
C ILE A 147 1.70 -1.37 -0.18
N LEU A 148 1.78 -2.22 -1.20
CA LEU A 148 1.39 -1.85 -2.56
C LEU A 148 -0.12 -1.58 -2.65
N ALA A 149 -0.93 -2.44 -2.05
CA ALA A 149 -2.37 -2.30 -1.99
C ALA A 149 -2.78 -1.06 -1.18
N SER A 150 -2.09 -0.71 -0.10
CA SER A 150 -2.36 0.48 0.71
C SER A 150 -1.95 1.78 0.02
N SER A 151 -1.16 1.71 -1.04
CA SER A 151 -0.76 2.87 -1.86
C SER A 151 -1.76 3.21 -2.99
N TYR A 152 -2.98 2.69 -2.92
CA TYR A 152 -4.04 2.87 -3.94
C TYR A 152 -4.38 4.33 -4.26
N LEU A 153 -4.22 5.25 -3.31
CA LEU A 153 -4.52 6.68 -3.52
C LEU A 153 -3.61 7.36 -4.55
N LYS A 154 -2.47 6.74 -4.90
CA LYS A 154 -1.66 7.21 -6.02
C LYS A 154 -2.36 7.11 -7.37
N LEU A 155 -3.40 6.30 -7.51
CA LEU A 155 -4.25 6.28 -8.71
C LEU A 155 -4.92 7.65 -8.94
N PHE A 156 -5.10 8.47 -7.91
CA PHE A 156 -5.60 9.84 -8.05
C PHE A 156 -4.66 10.74 -8.88
N LEU A 157 -3.37 10.39 -8.99
CA LEU A 157 -2.44 11.08 -9.91
C LEU A 157 -2.85 10.93 -11.38
N ILE A 158 -3.64 9.91 -11.73
CA ILE A 158 -4.23 9.79 -13.08
C ILE A 158 -5.31 10.86 -13.26
N ALA A 159 -6.10 11.16 -12.23
CA ALA A 159 -7.09 12.25 -12.30
C ALA A 159 -6.40 13.61 -12.47
N MET A 160 -5.22 13.82 -11.83
CA MET A 160 -4.36 14.99 -12.03
C MET A 160 -3.84 15.13 -13.46
N MET A 161 -3.78 14.04 -14.23
CA MET A 161 -3.43 14.11 -15.65
C MET A 161 -4.57 14.66 -16.50
N VAL A 162 -5.81 14.37 -16.12
CA VAL A 162 -7.01 14.83 -16.84
C VAL A 162 -7.41 16.24 -16.42
N TRP A 163 -7.17 16.60 -15.15
CA TRP A 163 -7.61 17.86 -14.55
C TRP A 163 -6.41 18.66 -14.02
N GLU A 164 -6.38 19.95 -14.35
CA GLU A 164 -5.37 20.89 -13.86
C GLU A 164 -5.60 21.21 -12.38
N PHE A 165 -4.85 20.54 -11.52
CA PHE A 165 -4.84 20.77 -10.08
C PHE A 165 -3.50 21.37 -9.66
N PRO A 166 -3.47 22.17 -8.57
CA PRO A 166 -2.22 22.73 -8.07
C PRO A 166 -1.29 21.63 -7.55
N SER A 167 0.02 21.87 -7.62
CA SER A 167 1.06 20.95 -7.14
C SER A 167 0.93 20.60 -5.65
N SER A 168 0.22 21.42 -4.87
CA SER A 168 -0.14 21.13 -3.47
C SER A 168 -0.91 19.82 -3.29
N VAL A 169 -1.67 19.38 -4.29
CA VAL A 169 -2.46 18.14 -4.22
C VAL A 169 -1.56 16.90 -4.17
N ILE A 170 -0.37 16.94 -4.78
CA ILE A 170 0.60 15.83 -4.72
C ILE A 170 1.04 15.59 -3.27
N PHE A 171 1.34 16.67 -2.53
CA PHE A 171 1.70 16.57 -1.11
C PHE A 171 0.56 16.01 -0.26
N ILE A 172 -0.70 16.36 -0.57
CA ILE A 172 -1.87 15.81 0.13
C ILE A 172 -1.97 14.30 -0.11
N ILE A 173 -1.81 13.86 -1.36
CA ILE A 173 -1.81 12.42 -1.71
C ILE A 173 -0.70 11.69 -0.96
N ASP A 174 0.51 12.26 -0.89
CA ASP A 174 1.63 11.64 -0.18
C ASP A 174 1.39 11.49 1.33
N ILE A 175 0.76 12.48 1.97
CA ILE A 175 0.36 12.40 3.38
C ILE A 175 -0.67 11.28 3.58
N PHE A 176 -1.66 11.18 2.68
CA PHE A 176 -2.65 10.12 2.73
C PHE A 176 -2.06 8.73 2.47
N VAL A 177 -1.09 8.61 1.56
CA VAL A 177 -0.37 7.36 1.31
C VAL A 177 0.45 6.97 2.54
N LEU A 178 1.10 7.94 3.20
CA LEU A 178 1.84 7.72 4.44
C LEU A 178 0.91 7.21 5.57
N SER A 179 -0.26 7.81 5.76
CA SER A 179 -1.23 7.38 6.77
C SER A 179 -1.77 5.98 6.48
N SER A 180 -2.11 5.69 5.22
CA SER A 180 -2.60 4.39 4.77
C SER A 180 -1.55 3.29 4.98
N ASN A 181 -0.30 3.55 4.60
CA ASN A 181 0.82 2.62 4.79
C ASN A 181 1.10 2.37 6.28
N THR A 182 0.99 3.40 7.13
CA THR A 182 1.15 3.25 8.59
C THR A 182 0.07 2.34 9.18
N LEU A 183 -1.19 2.54 8.78
CA LEU A 183 -2.29 1.71 9.25
C LEU A 183 -2.17 0.27 8.75
N ALA A 184 -1.78 0.08 7.49
CA ALA A 184 -1.56 -1.23 6.92
C ALA A 184 -0.45 -1.99 7.66
N LEU A 185 0.66 -1.32 7.94
CA LEU A 185 1.78 -1.89 8.69
C LEU A 185 1.39 -2.24 10.13
N ASN A 186 0.60 -1.38 10.79
CA ASN A 186 0.06 -1.67 12.13
C ASN A 186 -0.85 -2.91 12.12
N VAL A 187 -1.77 -3.01 11.15
CA VAL A 187 -2.69 -4.16 11.04
C VAL A 187 -1.92 -5.47 10.84
N ILE A 188 -0.83 -5.46 10.08
CA ILE A 188 -0.04 -6.66 9.79
C ILE A 188 0.93 -7.01 10.91
N SER A 189 1.60 -6.00 11.46
CA SER A 189 2.64 -6.17 12.46
C SER A 189 2.10 -6.28 13.89
N GLU A 190 0.83 -5.93 14.13
CA GLU A 190 0.21 -5.83 15.47
C GLU A 190 1.05 -5.02 16.47
N SER A 191 1.87 -4.09 15.97
CA SER A 191 2.81 -3.31 16.77
C SER A 191 2.29 -1.91 17.07
N ALA A 192 2.91 -1.21 18.02
CA ALA A 192 2.47 0.13 18.40
C ALA A 192 2.46 1.09 17.20
N MET A 193 1.38 1.86 17.05
CA MET A 193 1.17 2.79 15.93
C MET A 193 2.35 3.76 15.74
N SER A 194 2.99 4.19 16.83
CA SER A 194 4.18 5.07 16.79
C SER A 194 5.37 4.45 16.09
N LYS A 195 5.60 3.14 16.27
CA LYS A 195 6.69 2.42 15.61
C LYS A 195 6.44 2.28 14.11
N CYS A 196 5.21 1.91 13.74
CA CYS A 196 4.79 1.84 12.34
C CYS A 196 4.92 3.20 11.65
N PHE A 197 4.45 4.26 12.32
CA PHE A 197 4.52 5.62 11.81
C PHE A 197 5.98 6.05 11.58
N GLY A 198 6.86 5.79 12.55
CA GLY A 198 8.28 6.09 12.42
C GLY A 198 8.94 5.38 11.22
N VAL A 199 8.64 4.09 11.02
CA VAL A 199 9.17 3.33 9.87
C VAL A 199 8.68 3.90 8.55
N CYS A 200 7.38 4.16 8.41
CA CYS A 200 6.81 4.73 7.20
C CYS A 200 7.32 6.16 6.94
N LEU A 201 7.41 7.00 7.98
CA LEU A 201 7.96 8.35 7.88
C LEU A 201 9.40 8.33 7.38
N CYS A 202 10.25 7.48 7.96
CA CYS A 202 11.63 7.31 7.51
C CYS A 202 11.72 6.87 6.05
N ALA A 203 10.88 5.92 5.62
CA ALA A 203 10.86 5.46 4.24
C ALA A 203 10.49 6.58 3.26
N HIS A 204 9.44 7.34 3.56
CA HIS A 204 9.02 8.48 2.74
C HIS A 204 10.04 9.63 2.76
N ALA A 205 10.62 9.94 3.92
CA ALA A 205 11.65 10.97 4.06
C ALA A 205 12.89 10.65 3.24
N VAL A 206 13.38 9.40 3.28
CA VAL A 206 14.53 9.00 2.46
C VAL A 206 14.20 9.07 0.97
N LYS A 207 13.01 8.60 0.56
CA LYS A 207 12.58 8.72 -0.84
C LYS A 207 12.57 10.17 -1.32
N PHE A 208 12.03 11.08 -0.50
CA PHE A 208 12.01 12.52 -0.79
C PHE A 208 13.42 13.10 -0.89
N LEU A 209 14.29 12.80 0.08
CA LEU A 209 15.69 13.27 0.09
C LEU A 209 16.48 12.76 -1.11
N VAL A 210 16.28 11.51 -1.52
CA VAL A 210 16.93 10.93 -2.70
C VAL A 210 16.45 11.62 -3.97
N SER A 211 15.15 11.85 -4.12
CA SER A 211 14.60 12.58 -5.25
C SER A 211 15.15 14.01 -5.32
N LEU A 212 15.22 14.71 -4.17
CA LEU A 212 15.82 16.04 -4.07
C LEU A 212 17.32 16.03 -4.45
N ALA A 213 18.09 15.07 -3.95
CA ALA A 213 19.52 14.95 -4.21
C ALA A 213 19.82 14.64 -5.70
N LEU A 214 19.00 13.81 -6.33
CA LEU A 214 19.10 13.49 -7.76
C LEU A 214 18.74 14.70 -8.64
N ASN A 215 17.73 15.49 -8.25
CA ASN A 215 17.38 16.74 -8.91
C ASN A 215 18.48 17.81 -8.78
N ILE A 216 19.10 17.97 -7.61
CA ILE A 216 20.20 18.94 -7.39
C ILE A 216 21.45 18.56 -8.18
N ARG A 217 21.82 17.26 -8.20
CA ARG A 217 22.93 16.78 -9.05
C ARG A 217 22.69 17.05 -10.54
N LEU A 218 21.44 17.17 -10.97
CA LEU A 218 21.07 17.50 -12.35
C LEU A 218 21.37 18.96 -12.70
N ALA A 219 20.95 19.89 -11.83
CA ALA A 219 21.15 21.32 -12.05
C ALA A 219 22.63 21.65 -12.26
N ASN A 220 23.51 21.02 -11.49
CA ASN A 220 24.96 21.22 -11.58
C ASN A 220 25.61 20.58 -12.81
N LEU A 221 24.96 19.61 -13.47
CA LEU A 221 25.50 18.91 -14.64
C LEU A 221 25.06 19.55 -15.97
N ILE A 222 24.01 20.37 -15.95
CA ILE A 222 23.50 21.12 -17.11
C ILE A 222 24.21 22.49 -17.22
N THR A 223 24.75 23.01 -16.12
CA THR A 223 25.48 24.28 -16.06
C THR A 223 26.98 24.18 -16.42
N LEU A 224 27.44 23.04 -16.94
CA LEU A 224 28.85 22.76 -17.24
C LEU A 224 29.05 22.39 -18.71
#